data_AF-A0A9P6YQE2-F1
#
_entry.id   AF-A0A9P6YQE2-F1
#
_cell.length_a   1.000
_cell.length_b   1.000
_cell.length_c   1.000
_cell.angle_alpha   90.00
_cell.angle_beta   90.00
_cell.angle_gamma   90.00
#
_symmetry.space_group_name_H-M   'P 1'
#
loop_
_entity.id
_entity.type
_entity.pdbx_description
1 polymer ?
#
loop_
_entity_poly.entity_id
_entity_poly.type
_entity_poly.pdbx_seq_one_letter_code
_entity_poly.pdbx_strand_id
1 'polypeptide(L)'
;MVLCGHFLASRDASERRFPLLSALRLDAPEPLPFIGRSPLAMSNAWSGLARLARQAYQDSDAAQALAQRADARCSISTDPGDYNGSFQDFLENTTVADLEQRLRESGHGDVALRQVLPALGLLLQPVLSGGDVNIDKALVFPLVRDPAYRPLVAAFWLDLLSSFVARGDFELAVLIRNDAAPSMIVGFNGADRQVLRAVLDPAEAGDFLIRIQHSEWVDDYLRGDYNLNRFGSFLDRDDLALATARKLFGETFLGT
;
A
#
# COMPACT_ATOMS: atom_id res chain seq x y z
N MET A 1 -2.61 2.28 -18.09
CA MET A 1 -2.13 3.64 -17.75
C MET A 1 -2.03 3.73 -16.24
N VAL A 2 -0.99 4.36 -15.70
CA VAL A 2 -0.83 4.60 -14.25
C VAL A 2 -0.61 6.10 -14.02
N LEU A 3 -1.38 6.66 -13.08
CA LEU A 3 -1.18 8.03 -12.61
C LEU A 3 -0.59 7.96 -11.20
N CYS A 4 0.55 8.59 -10.98
CA CYS A 4 1.22 8.61 -9.69
C CYS A 4 1.72 10.03 -9.37
N GLY A 5 2.01 10.32 -8.10
CA GLY A 5 2.32 11.68 -7.75
C GLY A 5 2.61 11.92 -6.28
N HIS A 6 2.66 13.20 -5.93
CA HIS A 6 2.79 13.65 -4.55
C HIS A 6 1.76 14.75 -4.27
N PHE A 7 1.05 14.62 -3.16
CA PHE A 7 0.05 15.58 -2.71
C PHE A 7 0.56 16.27 -1.43
N LEU A 8 0.54 17.60 -1.41
CA LEU A 8 0.90 18.40 -0.24
C LEU A 8 -0.27 19.33 0.14
N ALA A 9 -0.73 19.26 1.38
CA ALA A 9 -1.63 20.27 1.93
C ALA A 9 -0.91 21.62 1.96
N SER A 10 -1.45 22.61 1.25
CA SER A 10 -0.78 23.88 0.96
C SER A 10 -1.77 25.05 1.01
N ARG A 11 -1.27 26.25 0.74
CA ARG A 11 -2.02 27.51 0.62
C ARG A 11 -1.64 28.26 -0.67
N ASP A 12 -2.53 29.07 -1.19
CA ASP A 12 -2.24 30.02 -2.27
C ASP A 12 -1.59 31.31 -1.71
N ALA A 13 -1.20 32.23 -2.61
CA ALA A 13 -0.63 33.53 -2.22
C ALA A 13 -1.60 34.44 -1.44
N SER A 14 -2.90 34.10 -1.42
CA SER A 14 -3.94 34.76 -0.63
C SER A 14 -4.22 34.04 0.69
N GLU A 15 -3.35 33.11 1.11
CA GLU A 15 -3.48 32.28 2.32
C GLU A 15 -4.71 31.34 2.34
N ARG A 16 -5.38 31.13 1.20
CA ARG A 16 -6.49 30.18 1.10
C ARG A 16 -5.94 28.77 0.97
N ARG A 17 -6.59 27.80 1.64
CA ARG A 17 -6.24 26.38 1.52
C ARG A 17 -6.35 25.95 0.06
N PHE A 18 -5.23 25.56 -0.54
CA PHE A 18 -5.16 25.08 -1.92
C PHE A 18 -4.05 24.03 -2.03
N PRO A 19 -4.38 22.76 -2.33
CA PRO A 19 -3.38 21.71 -2.31
C PRO A 19 -2.40 21.83 -3.47
N LEU A 20 -1.14 21.47 -3.22
CA LEU A 20 -0.13 21.36 -4.26
C LEU A 20 0.00 19.90 -4.69
N LEU A 21 -0.44 19.59 -5.91
CA LEU A 21 -0.39 18.25 -6.49
C LEU A 21 0.68 18.17 -7.57
N SER A 22 1.60 17.22 -7.44
CA SER A 22 2.51 16.75 -8.50
C SER A 22 1.96 15.46 -9.08
N ALA A 23 1.92 15.32 -10.39
CA ALA A 23 1.49 14.09 -11.04
C ALA A 23 2.42 13.72 -12.20
N LEU A 24 2.60 12.42 -12.38
CA LEU A 24 3.33 11.76 -13.46
C LEU A 24 2.39 10.73 -14.07
N ARG A 25 2.32 10.71 -15.40
CA ARG A 25 1.64 9.67 -16.15
C ARG A 25 2.67 8.67 -16.64
N LEU A 26 2.43 7.40 -16.38
CA LEU A 26 3.25 6.29 -16.83
C LEU A 26 2.41 5.34 -17.67
N ASP A 27 3.01 4.83 -18.74
CA ASP A 27 2.44 3.74 -19.51
C ASP A 27 3.11 2.44 -19.06
N ALA A 28 2.35 1.64 -18.31
CA ALA A 28 2.72 0.30 -17.88
C ALA A 28 1.99 -0.71 -18.78
N PRO A 29 2.72 -1.48 -19.63
CA PRO A 29 2.10 -2.48 -20.51
C PRO A 29 1.36 -3.57 -19.71
N GLU A 30 1.91 -3.95 -18.56
CA GLU A 30 1.35 -4.96 -17.66
C GLU A 30 1.01 -4.32 -16.30
N PRO A 31 -0.16 -3.65 -16.18
CA PRO A 31 -0.48 -2.83 -15.01
C PRO A 31 -0.64 -3.63 -13.72
N LEU A 32 -1.14 -4.87 -13.79
CA LEU A 32 -1.33 -5.74 -12.62
C LEU A 32 0.01 -6.25 -12.05
N PRO A 33 0.93 -6.83 -12.85
CA PRO A 33 2.29 -7.10 -12.37
C PRO A 33 3.00 -5.85 -11.86
N PHE A 34 2.82 -4.71 -12.53
CA PHE A 34 3.45 -3.46 -12.13
C PHE A 34 2.91 -2.91 -10.81
N ILE A 35 1.60 -3.00 -10.52
CA ILE A 35 1.05 -2.43 -9.27
C ILE A 35 1.69 -3.05 -8.03
N GLY A 36 1.96 -4.36 -8.05
CA GLY A 36 2.65 -5.08 -6.97
C GLY A 36 4.11 -4.66 -6.74
N ARG A 37 4.75 -4.00 -7.71
CA ARG A 37 6.12 -3.45 -7.60
C ARG A 37 6.17 -1.93 -7.62
N SER A 38 5.04 -1.27 -7.86
CA SER A 38 4.96 0.17 -8.04
C SER A 38 5.55 0.99 -6.87
N PRO A 39 5.46 0.59 -5.58
CA PRO A 39 6.10 1.36 -4.52
C PRO A 39 7.62 1.38 -4.64
N LEU A 40 8.24 0.30 -5.13
CA LEU A 40 9.69 0.21 -5.38
C LEU A 40 10.07 1.12 -6.56
N ALA A 41 9.33 1.01 -7.66
CA ALA A 41 9.54 1.81 -8.85
C ALA A 41 9.43 3.33 -8.58
N MET A 42 8.47 3.71 -7.75
CA MET A 42 8.12 5.11 -7.53
C MET A 42 8.83 5.76 -6.34
N SER A 43 9.50 4.99 -5.47
CA SER A 43 10.10 5.50 -4.21
C SER A 43 10.98 6.74 -4.42
N ASN A 44 11.90 6.68 -5.39
CA ASN A 44 12.80 7.78 -5.70
C ASN A 44 12.05 8.99 -6.28
N ALA A 45 11.10 8.74 -7.20
CA ALA A 45 10.29 9.79 -7.80
C ALA A 45 9.44 10.51 -6.73
N TRP A 46 8.73 9.77 -5.89
CA TRP A 46 7.94 10.33 -4.79
C TRP A 46 8.79 11.15 -3.82
N SER A 47 9.97 10.67 -3.46
CA SER A 47 10.89 11.42 -2.58
C SER A 47 11.35 12.74 -3.24
N GLY A 48 11.65 12.70 -4.54
CA GLY A 48 11.99 13.89 -5.33
C GLY A 48 10.83 14.90 -5.41
N LEU A 49 9.63 14.42 -5.76
CA LEU A 49 8.42 15.25 -5.85
C LEU A 49 8.05 15.85 -4.48
N ALA A 50 8.18 15.09 -3.39
CA ALA A 50 7.96 15.56 -2.03
C ALA A 50 8.94 16.66 -1.61
N ARG A 51 10.22 16.54 -2.02
CA ARG A 51 11.24 17.57 -1.78
C ARG A 51 10.92 18.85 -2.54
N LEU A 52 10.64 18.75 -3.83
CA LEU A 52 10.29 19.91 -4.68
C LEU A 52 9.01 20.60 -4.20
N ALA A 53 7.98 19.82 -3.82
CA ALA A 53 6.74 20.38 -3.28
C ALA A 53 6.98 21.14 -1.96
N ARG A 54 7.79 20.60 -1.05
CA ARG A 54 8.14 21.28 0.20
C ARG A 54 8.94 22.56 -0.03
N GLN A 55 9.88 22.54 -0.97
CA GLN A 55 10.64 23.74 -1.34
C GLN A 55 9.71 24.83 -1.86
N ALA A 56 8.82 24.50 -2.80
CA ALA A 56 7.84 25.45 -3.34
C ALA A 56 6.87 25.99 -2.27
N TYR A 57 6.56 25.20 -1.23
CA TYR A 57 5.72 25.63 -0.11
C TYR A 57 6.44 26.56 0.87
N GLN A 58 7.76 26.44 1.01
CA GLN A 58 8.56 27.21 1.95
C GLN A 58 9.09 28.52 1.36
N ASP A 59 9.23 28.60 0.04
CA ASP A 59 9.71 29.80 -0.65
C ASP A 59 8.67 30.93 -0.59
N SER A 60 9.14 32.14 -0.32
CA SER A 60 8.30 33.35 -0.39
C SER A 60 7.88 33.69 -1.81
N ASP A 61 8.68 33.27 -2.80
CA ASP A 61 8.35 33.30 -4.23
C ASP A 61 8.47 31.89 -4.82
N ALA A 62 7.34 31.21 -4.92
CA ALA A 62 7.26 29.84 -5.40
C ALA A 62 7.49 29.69 -6.92
N ALA A 63 7.57 30.79 -7.70
CA ALA A 63 7.58 30.72 -9.16
C ALA A 63 8.75 29.89 -9.70
N GLN A 64 9.96 30.10 -9.18
CA GLN A 64 11.15 29.35 -9.62
C GLN A 64 11.08 27.87 -9.22
N ALA A 65 10.65 27.57 -8.00
CA ALA A 65 10.52 26.19 -7.52
C ALA A 65 9.43 25.41 -8.30
N LEU A 66 8.31 26.08 -8.63
CA LEU A 66 7.24 25.51 -9.44
C LEU A 66 7.70 25.26 -10.90
N ALA A 67 8.47 26.17 -11.49
CA ALA A 67 9.04 26.00 -12.82
C ALA A 67 10.02 24.82 -12.87
N GLN A 68 10.95 24.73 -11.90
CA GLN A 68 11.86 23.57 -11.78
C GLN A 68 11.11 22.25 -11.65
N ARG A 69 9.97 22.26 -10.96
CA ARG A 69 9.14 21.06 -10.81
C ARG A 69 8.42 20.68 -12.11
N ALA A 70 7.98 21.66 -12.90
CA ALA A 70 7.37 21.41 -14.21
C ALA A 70 8.37 20.78 -15.19
N ASP A 71 9.65 21.14 -15.08
CA ASP A 71 10.71 20.60 -15.91
C ASP A 71 11.28 19.27 -15.41
N ALA A 72 11.04 18.92 -14.14
CA ALA A 72 11.56 17.71 -13.52
C ALA A 72 11.17 16.45 -14.32
N ARG A 73 12.17 15.72 -14.81
CA ARG A 73 11.99 14.42 -15.45
C ARG A 73 12.26 13.33 -14.43
N CYS A 74 11.34 12.39 -14.30
CA CYS A 74 11.53 11.18 -13.51
C CYS A 74 11.70 10.01 -14.47
N SER A 75 12.82 9.29 -14.38
CA SER A 75 12.98 8.00 -15.06
C SER A 75 12.46 6.93 -14.13
N ILE A 76 11.38 6.27 -14.51
CA ILE A 76 10.75 5.18 -13.77
C ILE A 76 10.63 4.01 -14.73
N SER A 77 11.29 2.89 -14.43
CA SER A 77 11.05 1.68 -15.19
C SER A 77 9.68 1.11 -14.82
N THR A 78 8.88 0.78 -15.84
CA THR A 78 7.58 0.13 -15.66
C THR A 78 7.67 -1.40 -15.82
N ASP A 79 8.86 -1.94 -16.05
CA ASP A 79 9.11 -3.38 -16.05
C ASP A 79 9.18 -3.91 -14.60
N PRO A 80 8.27 -4.79 -14.17
CA PRO A 80 8.33 -5.39 -12.83
C PRO A 80 9.62 -6.20 -12.59
N GLY A 81 10.23 -6.73 -13.65
CA GLY A 81 11.47 -7.53 -13.60
C GLY A 81 12.62 -6.79 -12.95
N ASP A 82 12.72 -5.48 -13.16
CA ASP A 82 13.78 -4.63 -12.60
C ASP A 82 13.75 -4.55 -11.06
N TYR A 83 12.62 -4.89 -10.44
CA TYR A 83 12.41 -4.79 -8.99
C TYR A 83 12.26 -6.15 -8.30
N ASN A 84 12.10 -7.23 -9.07
CA ASN A 84 11.81 -8.55 -8.53
C ASN A 84 12.96 -9.09 -7.67
N GLY A 85 14.22 -8.87 -8.06
CA GLY A 85 15.39 -9.33 -7.29
C GLY A 85 15.37 -8.78 -5.86
N SER A 86 15.35 -7.45 -5.71
CA SER A 86 15.32 -6.79 -4.40
C SER A 86 14.07 -7.13 -3.58
N PHE A 87 12.94 -7.38 -4.23
CA PHE A 87 11.73 -7.80 -3.55
C PHE A 87 11.84 -9.25 -3.02
N GLN A 88 12.39 -10.18 -3.82
CA GLN A 88 12.61 -11.55 -3.37
C GLN A 88 13.65 -11.60 -2.24
N ASP A 89 14.76 -10.85 -2.36
CA ASP A 89 15.75 -10.73 -1.29
C ASP A 89 15.11 -10.28 0.02
N PHE A 90 14.19 -9.31 -0.04
CA PHE A 90 13.43 -8.86 1.13
C PHE A 90 12.56 -9.98 1.72
N LEU A 91 11.81 -10.71 0.89
CA LEU A 91 10.93 -11.78 1.35
C LEU A 91 11.70 -12.95 1.97
N GLU A 92 12.87 -13.28 1.43
CA GLU A 92 13.71 -14.39 1.91
C GLU A 92 14.46 -14.04 3.19
N ASN A 93 14.89 -12.79 3.34
CA ASN A 93 15.71 -12.33 4.47
C ASN A 93 14.92 -11.60 5.57
N THR A 94 13.59 -11.59 5.50
CA THR A 94 12.72 -11.00 6.53
C THR A 94 11.77 -12.06 7.06
N THR A 95 11.70 -12.22 8.38
CA THR A 95 10.73 -13.12 9.01
C THR A 95 9.41 -12.42 9.31
N VAL A 96 8.38 -13.21 9.64
CA VAL A 96 7.10 -12.73 10.17
C VAL A 96 7.33 -11.86 11.41
N ALA A 97 8.11 -12.34 12.38
CA ALA A 97 8.39 -11.62 13.62
C ALA A 97 9.17 -10.30 13.36
N ASP A 98 10.12 -10.28 12.42
CA ASP A 98 10.84 -9.06 12.05
C ASP A 98 9.89 -7.99 11.52
N LEU A 99 8.93 -8.37 10.67
CA LEU A 99 7.97 -7.42 10.11
C LEU A 99 7.02 -6.91 11.20
N GLU A 100 6.48 -7.79 12.04
CA GLU A 100 5.63 -7.40 13.18
C GLU A 100 6.35 -6.45 14.14
N GLN A 101 7.61 -6.73 14.47
CA GLN A 101 8.42 -5.85 15.31
C GLN A 101 8.61 -4.47 14.67
N ARG A 102 8.98 -4.41 13.38
CA ARG A 102 9.19 -3.12 12.68
C ARG A 102 7.89 -2.31 12.59
N LEU A 103 6.73 -2.96 12.44
CA LEU A 103 5.43 -2.30 12.46
C LEU A 103 5.08 -1.77 13.86
N ARG A 104 5.33 -2.55 14.91
CA ARG A 104 5.20 -2.13 16.31
C ARG A 104 6.04 -0.88 16.60
N GLU A 105 7.32 -0.92 16.25
CA GLU A 105 8.26 0.22 16.39
C GLU A 105 7.83 1.45 15.58
N SER A 106 7.06 1.25 14.51
CA SER A 106 6.51 2.32 13.67
C SER A 106 5.22 2.93 14.25
N GLY A 107 4.71 2.41 15.38
CA GLY A 107 3.55 2.96 16.09
C GLY A 107 2.22 2.29 15.75
N HIS A 108 2.22 1.08 15.17
CA HIS A 108 0.98 0.38 14.80
C HIS A 108 0.35 -0.48 15.90
N GLY A 109 0.91 -0.50 17.11
CA GLY A 109 0.45 -1.39 18.18
C GLY A 109 0.76 -2.85 17.88
N ASP A 110 0.11 -3.77 18.58
CA ASP A 110 0.36 -5.22 18.49
C ASP A 110 -0.21 -5.81 17.19
N VAL A 111 0.47 -5.56 16.08
CA VAL A 111 0.17 -6.18 14.79
C VAL A 111 0.59 -7.64 14.81
N ALA A 112 -0.36 -8.55 14.59
CA ALA A 112 -0.12 -9.99 14.46
C ALA A 112 -0.43 -10.46 13.03
N LEU A 113 0.59 -10.77 12.23
CA LEU A 113 0.44 -11.26 10.85
C LEU A 113 -0.35 -12.56 10.77
N ARG A 114 -0.34 -13.37 11.84
CA ARG A 114 -1.23 -14.53 12.00
C ARG A 114 -2.71 -14.18 11.86
N GLN A 115 -3.12 -13.00 12.29
CA GLN A 115 -4.50 -12.51 12.14
C GLN A 115 -4.65 -11.68 10.87
N VAL A 116 -3.67 -10.81 10.56
CA VAL A 116 -3.72 -9.91 9.41
C VAL A 116 -3.77 -10.66 8.08
N LEU A 117 -2.94 -11.69 7.88
CA LEU A 117 -2.90 -12.40 6.60
C LEU A 117 -4.19 -13.17 6.33
N PRO A 118 -4.74 -13.99 7.26
CA PRO A 118 -6.03 -14.61 6.99
C PRO A 118 -7.19 -13.60 6.89
N ALA A 119 -7.17 -12.50 7.67
CA ALA A 119 -8.16 -11.42 7.53
C ALA A 119 -8.17 -10.86 6.11
N LEU A 120 -6.99 -10.55 5.57
CA LEU A 120 -6.85 -10.02 4.23
C LEU A 120 -7.40 -11.01 3.19
N GLY A 121 -7.07 -12.30 3.32
CA GLY A 121 -7.59 -13.33 2.43
C GLY A 121 -9.11 -13.44 2.49
N LEU A 122 -9.70 -13.50 3.69
CA LEU A 122 -11.15 -13.55 3.91
C LEU A 122 -11.88 -12.31 3.38
N LEU A 123 -11.33 -11.11 3.61
CA LEU A 123 -11.90 -9.85 3.12
C LEU A 123 -11.87 -9.76 1.59
N LEU A 124 -10.84 -10.33 0.95
CA LEU A 124 -10.66 -10.27 -0.50
C LEU A 124 -11.28 -11.46 -1.25
N GLN A 125 -11.76 -12.52 -0.57
CA GLN A 125 -12.43 -13.64 -1.22
C GLN A 125 -13.58 -13.22 -2.17
N PRO A 126 -14.47 -12.28 -1.82
CA PRO A 126 -15.53 -11.82 -2.73
C PRO A 126 -15.02 -11.21 -4.04
N VAL A 127 -13.81 -10.64 -4.02
CA VAL A 127 -13.15 -10.02 -5.19
C VAL A 127 -12.80 -11.08 -6.25
N LEU A 128 -12.52 -12.32 -5.84
CA LEU A 128 -12.13 -13.41 -6.75
C LEU A 128 -13.27 -13.89 -7.65
N SER A 129 -14.53 -13.65 -7.27
CA SER A 129 -15.69 -14.10 -8.04
C SER A 129 -15.90 -13.31 -9.34
N GLY A 130 -15.14 -12.22 -9.56
CA GLY A 130 -15.01 -11.56 -10.87
C GLY A 130 -16.28 -10.90 -11.43
N GLY A 131 -17.30 -10.67 -10.60
CA GLY A 131 -18.55 -9.98 -10.99
C GLY A 131 -18.56 -8.48 -10.67
N ASP A 132 -19.71 -7.83 -10.87
CA ASP A 132 -20.03 -6.43 -10.49
C ASP A 132 -19.99 -6.21 -8.96
N VAL A 133 -18.90 -6.59 -8.31
CA VAL A 133 -18.68 -6.41 -6.87
C VAL A 133 -18.36 -4.94 -6.65
N ASN A 134 -19.37 -4.17 -6.26
CA ASN A 134 -19.16 -2.81 -5.80
C ASN A 134 -18.50 -2.84 -4.41
N ILE A 135 -17.22 -2.49 -4.35
CA ILE A 135 -16.47 -2.41 -3.10
C ILE A 135 -16.56 -0.98 -2.57
N ASP A 136 -17.42 -0.75 -1.59
CA ASP A 136 -17.64 0.55 -0.95
C ASP A 136 -16.71 0.81 0.25
N LYS A 137 -15.59 0.09 0.32
CA LYS A 137 -14.59 0.13 1.39
C LYS A 137 -13.19 0.34 0.84
N ALA A 138 -12.32 0.88 1.68
CA ALA A 138 -10.88 0.91 1.41
C ALA A 138 -10.12 0.18 2.52
N LEU A 139 -9.04 -0.49 2.13
CA LEU A 139 -8.15 -1.19 3.05
C LEU A 139 -7.02 -0.26 3.50
N VAL A 140 -6.70 -0.30 4.78
CA VAL A 140 -5.56 0.42 5.36
C VAL A 140 -4.52 -0.59 5.80
N PHE A 141 -3.34 -0.50 5.20
CA PHE A 141 -2.18 -1.31 5.48
C PHE A 141 -1.17 -0.54 6.34
N PRO A 142 -0.66 -1.12 7.43
CA PRO A 142 0.38 -0.51 8.22
C PRO A 142 1.72 -0.55 7.46
N LEU A 143 2.52 0.51 7.57
CA LEU A 143 3.81 0.62 6.92
C LEU A 143 4.90 0.95 7.93
N VAL A 144 6.14 0.61 7.59
CA VAL A 144 7.27 0.93 8.45
C VAL A 144 7.71 2.39 8.34
N ARG A 145 8.27 2.92 9.43
CA ARG A 145 8.82 4.28 9.50
C ARG A 145 10.15 4.42 8.77
N ASP A 146 10.94 3.36 8.64
CA ASP A 146 12.19 3.41 7.88
C ASP A 146 11.90 3.64 6.37
N PRO A 147 12.37 4.75 5.76
CA PRO A 147 12.13 5.04 4.35
C PRO A 147 12.78 4.04 3.38
N ALA A 148 13.81 3.29 3.78
CA ALA A 148 14.42 2.27 2.94
C ALA A 148 13.56 1.00 2.85
N TYR A 149 12.98 0.57 3.98
CA TYR A 149 12.12 -0.61 4.04
C TYR A 149 10.66 -0.33 3.63
N ARG A 150 10.19 0.92 3.77
CA ARG A 150 8.77 1.26 3.51
C ARG A 150 8.28 0.85 2.12
N PRO A 151 9.02 1.09 1.02
CA PRO A 151 8.62 0.64 -0.31
C PRO A 151 8.50 -0.89 -0.41
N LEU A 152 9.36 -1.64 0.28
CA LEU A 152 9.33 -3.12 0.29
C LEU A 152 8.09 -3.64 1.01
N VAL A 153 7.76 -3.07 2.16
CA VAL A 153 6.56 -3.43 2.93
C VAL A 153 5.28 -3.03 2.17
N ALA A 154 5.26 -1.86 1.53
CA ALA A 154 4.14 -1.46 0.67
C ALA A 154 3.99 -2.41 -0.53
N ALA A 155 5.10 -2.80 -1.17
CA ALA A 155 5.10 -3.76 -2.27
C ALA A 155 4.63 -5.15 -1.82
N PHE A 156 4.96 -5.59 -0.60
CA PHE A 156 4.47 -6.84 -0.03
C PHE A 156 2.94 -6.85 0.06
N TRP A 157 2.36 -5.78 0.61
CA TRP A 157 0.90 -5.65 0.68
C TRP A 157 0.24 -5.63 -0.70
N LEU A 158 0.80 -4.89 -1.65
CA LEU A 158 0.28 -4.85 -3.02
C LEU A 158 0.49 -6.17 -3.78
N ASP A 159 1.56 -6.92 -3.51
CA ASP A 159 1.79 -8.26 -4.07
C ASP A 159 0.64 -9.20 -3.68
N LEU A 160 0.31 -9.25 -2.38
CA LEU A 160 -0.80 -10.05 -1.86
C LEU A 160 -2.13 -9.60 -2.47
N LEU A 161 -2.41 -8.29 -2.47
CA LEU A 161 -3.67 -7.73 -3.00
C LEU A 161 -3.82 -7.93 -4.51
N SER A 162 -2.75 -7.73 -5.28
CA SER A 162 -2.75 -7.81 -6.75
C SER A 162 -3.24 -9.16 -7.27
N SER A 163 -3.00 -10.22 -6.51
CA SER A 163 -3.36 -11.58 -6.87
C SER A 163 -4.87 -11.84 -6.77
N PHE A 164 -5.63 -11.03 -6.01
CA PHE A 164 -7.09 -11.11 -5.95
C PHE A 164 -7.75 -10.28 -7.05
N VAL A 165 -7.28 -9.05 -7.24
CA VAL A 165 -7.87 -8.11 -8.20
C VAL A 165 -7.59 -8.49 -9.66
N ALA A 166 -6.62 -9.38 -9.91
CA ALA A 166 -6.33 -9.87 -11.25
C ALA A 166 -7.50 -10.58 -11.94
N ARG A 167 -8.55 -10.98 -11.20
CA ARG A 167 -9.74 -11.66 -11.73
C ARG A 167 -10.90 -10.72 -12.06
N GLY A 168 -10.78 -9.41 -11.83
CA GLY A 168 -11.83 -8.43 -12.10
C GLY A 168 -11.30 -7.15 -12.75
N ASP A 169 -12.20 -6.25 -13.11
CA ASP A 169 -11.89 -4.94 -13.72
C ASP A 169 -11.95 -3.85 -12.64
N PHE A 170 -10.86 -3.71 -11.88
CA PHE A 170 -10.77 -2.75 -10.77
C PHE A 170 -9.84 -1.59 -11.11
N GLU A 171 -10.30 -0.37 -10.82
CA GLU A 171 -9.44 0.80 -10.78
C GLU A 171 -8.89 0.97 -9.36
N LEU A 172 -7.57 0.83 -9.17
CA LEU A 172 -6.98 0.98 -7.84
C LEU A 172 -6.52 2.41 -7.57
N ALA A 173 -6.86 2.92 -6.38
CA ALA A 173 -6.21 4.08 -5.80
C ALA A 173 -5.30 3.64 -4.66
N VAL A 174 -4.00 3.88 -4.80
CA VAL A 174 -2.98 3.58 -3.78
C VAL A 174 -2.42 4.88 -3.24
N LEU A 175 -2.64 5.16 -1.95
CA LEU A 175 -2.32 6.42 -1.31
C LEU A 175 -1.49 6.15 -0.05
N ILE A 176 -0.26 6.68 -0.02
CA ILE A 176 0.64 6.50 1.13
C ILE A 176 0.67 7.78 1.96
N ARG A 177 0.42 7.62 3.26
CA ARG A 177 0.55 8.68 4.27
C ARG A 177 1.82 8.42 5.08
N ASN A 178 2.70 9.42 5.12
CA ASN A 178 3.98 9.38 5.83
C ASN A 178 3.92 10.23 7.11
N ASP A 179 2.90 10.01 7.91
CA ASP A 179 2.69 10.59 9.24
C ASP A 179 3.42 9.78 10.33
N ALA A 180 3.13 10.03 11.62
CA ALA A 180 3.85 9.41 12.74
C ALA A 180 3.81 7.86 12.70
N ALA A 181 2.68 7.30 12.27
CA ALA A 181 2.49 5.88 11.97
C ALA A 181 2.14 5.73 10.48
N PRO A 182 3.13 5.52 9.60
CA PRO A 182 2.92 5.52 8.16
C PRO A 182 1.92 4.44 7.72
N SER A 183 1.08 4.74 6.74
CA SER A 183 0.08 3.78 6.26
C SER A 183 -0.17 3.91 4.77
N MET A 184 -0.61 2.82 4.16
CA MET A 184 -1.06 2.78 2.78
C MET A 184 -2.55 2.51 2.76
N ILE A 185 -3.30 3.33 2.02
CA ILE A 185 -4.73 3.18 1.83
C ILE A 185 -4.94 2.73 0.39
N VAL A 186 -5.70 1.64 0.22
CA VAL A 186 -6.04 1.08 -1.10
C VAL A 186 -7.54 1.06 -1.26
N GLY A 187 -8.05 1.78 -2.25
CA GLY A 187 -9.43 1.70 -2.71
C GLY A 187 -9.53 1.05 -4.09
N PHE A 188 -10.73 0.56 -4.41
CA PHE A 188 -10.99 -0.31 -5.57
C PHE A 188 -11.86 0.34 -6.66
N ASN A 189 -12.28 1.60 -6.47
CA ASN A 189 -13.12 2.37 -7.39
C ASN A 189 -12.39 3.64 -7.89
N GLY A 190 -11.10 3.52 -8.17
CA GLY A 190 -10.25 4.60 -8.64
C GLY A 190 -10.08 5.71 -7.61
N ALA A 191 -9.82 6.93 -8.10
CA ALA A 191 -9.67 8.12 -7.26
C ALA A 191 -11.02 8.67 -6.77
N ASP A 192 -11.87 7.80 -6.22
CA ASP A 192 -13.16 8.16 -5.66
C ASP A 192 -13.00 9.21 -4.54
N ARG A 193 -13.97 10.11 -4.46
CA ARG A 193 -14.05 11.18 -3.47
C ARG A 193 -13.94 10.64 -2.05
N GLN A 194 -14.53 9.48 -1.76
CA GLN A 194 -14.53 8.92 -0.41
C GLN A 194 -13.13 8.48 0.01
N VAL A 195 -12.38 7.81 -0.87
CA VAL A 195 -10.96 7.48 -0.67
C VAL A 195 -10.13 8.74 -0.43
N LEU A 196 -10.25 9.74 -1.30
CA LEU A 196 -9.46 10.97 -1.17
C LEU A 196 -9.78 11.72 0.12
N ARG A 197 -11.05 11.80 0.51
CA ARG A 197 -11.46 12.39 1.79
C ARG A 197 -10.86 11.61 2.96
N ALA A 198 -10.96 10.29 2.94
CA ALA A 198 -10.47 9.42 4.02
C ALA A 198 -8.94 9.52 4.21
N VAL A 199 -8.18 9.80 3.14
CA VAL A 199 -6.73 9.99 3.22
C VAL A 199 -6.38 11.37 3.81
N LEU A 200 -7.15 12.41 3.46
CA LEU A 200 -6.92 13.77 3.94
C LEU A 200 -7.38 13.96 5.39
N ASP A 201 -8.50 13.34 5.75
CA ASP A 201 -9.08 13.39 7.09
C ASP A 201 -9.59 11.99 7.51
N PRO A 202 -8.69 11.12 8.02
CA PRO A 202 -9.06 9.77 8.42
C PRO A 202 -10.05 9.70 9.58
N ALA A 203 -10.15 10.75 10.41
CA ALA A 203 -11.10 10.79 11.52
C ALA A 203 -12.56 10.85 11.02
N GLU A 204 -12.75 11.44 9.85
CA GLU A 204 -14.05 11.60 9.19
C GLU A 204 -14.41 10.42 8.27
N ALA A 205 -13.56 9.38 8.21
CA ALA A 205 -13.78 8.25 7.31
C ALA A 205 -14.80 7.22 7.85
N GLY A 206 -15.07 7.21 9.16
CA GLY A 206 -16.00 6.27 9.79
C GLY A 206 -15.71 4.81 9.41
N ASP A 207 -16.76 4.05 9.09
CA ASP A 207 -16.67 2.63 8.73
C ASP A 207 -16.16 2.37 7.30
N PHE A 208 -15.75 3.41 6.56
CA PHE A 208 -15.23 3.27 5.20
C PHE A 208 -13.85 2.57 5.17
N LEU A 209 -13.01 2.87 6.17
CA LEU A 209 -11.65 2.35 6.25
C LEU A 209 -11.61 1.08 7.08
N ILE A 210 -11.21 -0.04 6.46
CA ILE A 210 -10.94 -1.28 7.15
C ILE A 210 -9.44 -1.35 7.44
N ARG A 211 -9.07 -1.29 8.72
CA ARG A 211 -7.68 -1.39 9.17
C ARG A 211 -7.34 -2.86 9.37
N ILE A 212 -6.47 -3.40 8.51
CA ILE A 212 -6.16 -4.83 8.56
C ILE A 212 -5.43 -5.25 9.83
N GLN A 213 -4.79 -4.31 10.55
CA GLN A 213 -4.17 -4.63 11.84
C GLN A 213 -5.18 -4.94 12.95
N HIS A 214 -6.46 -4.55 12.82
CA HIS A 214 -7.51 -4.84 13.80
C HIS A 214 -8.31 -6.06 13.32
N SER A 215 -7.67 -7.23 13.44
CA SER A 215 -8.14 -8.48 12.84
C SER A 215 -8.39 -9.59 13.85
N GLU A 216 -8.65 -9.24 15.12
CA GLU A 216 -8.88 -10.21 16.19
C GLU A 216 -10.11 -11.09 15.92
N TRP A 217 -11.08 -10.58 15.14
CA TRP A 217 -12.27 -11.31 14.70
C TRP A 217 -11.94 -12.59 13.89
N VAL A 218 -10.76 -12.68 13.30
CA VAL A 218 -10.29 -13.86 12.56
C VAL A 218 -10.09 -15.07 13.46
N ASP A 219 -9.81 -14.89 14.76
CA ASP A 219 -9.56 -16.00 15.66
C ASP A 219 -10.75 -16.97 15.75
N ASP A 220 -11.98 -16.49 15.54
CA ASP A 220 -13.18 -17.33 15.49
C ASP A 220 -13.25 -18.16 14.21
N TYR A 221 -12.81 -17.61 13.08
CA TYR A 221 -12.73 -18.30 11.79
C TYR A 221 -11.60 -19.34 11.75
N LEU A 222 -10.45 -19.03 12.38
CA LEU A 222 -9.32 -19.97 12.51
C LEU A 222 -9.70 -21.25 13.25
N ARG A 223 -10.66 -21.20 14.19
CA ARG A 223 -11.13 -22.40 14.90
C ARG A 223 -12.10 -23.24 14.06
N GLY A 224 -12.82 -22.62 13.13
CA GLY A 224 -13.87 -23.25 12.34
C GLY A 224 -13.40 -23.88 11.02
N ASP A 225 -12.30 -23.38 10.44
CA ASP A 225 -11.77 -23.84 9.15
C ASP A 225 -10.38 -24.47 9.30
N TYR A 226 -10.24 -25.72 8.89
CA TYR A 226 -8.98 -26.48 8.99
C TYR A 226 -7.83 -25.86 8.19
N ASN A 227 -8.09 -25.37 6.98
CA ASN A 227 -7.06 -24.78 6.13
C ASN A 227 -6.57 -23.45 6.71
N LEU A 228 -7.49 -22.62 7.22
CA LEU A 228 -7.14 -21.37 7.90
C LEU A 228 -6.36 -21.64 9.19
N ASN A 229 -6.78 -22.63 9.99
CA ASN A 229 -6.06 -23.02 11.21
C ASN A 229 -4.62 -23.44 10.92
N ARG A 230 -4.45 -24.29 9.90
CA ARG A 230 -3.12 -24.73 9.45
C ARG A 230 -2.26 -23.56 9.03
N PHE A 231 -2.82 -22.61 8.26
CA PHE A 231 -2.10 -21.42 7.84
C PHE A 231 -1.69 -20.54 9.04
N GLY A 232 -2.62 -20.27 9.97
CA GLY A 232 -2.33 -19.55 11.21
C GLY A 232 -1.24 -20.21 12.06
N SER A 233 -1.26 -21.54 12.16
CA SER A 233 -0.25 -22.31 12.92
C SER A 233 1.17 -22.18 12.35
N PHE A 234 1.33 -21.98 11.04
CA PHE A 234 2.63 -21.68 10.46
C PHE A 234 3.09 -20.26 10.78
N LEU A 235 2.16 -19.29 10.77
CA LEU A 235 2.43 -17.88 11.06
C LEU A 235 2.76 -17.63 12.54
N ASP A 236 2.40 -18.55 13.45
CA ASP A 236 2.83 -18.54 14.86
C ASP A 236 4.34 -18.78 15.04
N ARG A 237 5.08 -19.11 13.97
CA ARG A 237 6.52 -19.32 14.02
C ARG A 237 7.29 -18.04 13.74
N ASP A 238 8.02 -17.56 14.75
CA ASP A 238 8.86 -16.35 14.64
C ASP A 238 9.91 -16.43 13.53
N ASP A 239 10.41 -17.63 13.21
CA ASP A 239 11.46 -17.88 12.21
C ASP A 239 10.93 -18.01 10.78
N LEU A 240 9.62 -17.90 10.57
CA LEU A 240 9.03 -18.08 9.25
C LEU A 240 9.36 -16.90 8.33
N ALA A 241 10.12 -17.17 7.27
CA ALA A 241 10.39 -16.17 6.22
C ALA A 241 9.09 -15.69 5.53
N LEU A 242 9.03 -14.40 5.21
CA LEU A 242 7.89 -13.80 4.49
C LEU A 242 7.66 -14.47 3.12
N ALA A 243 8.71 -14.93 2.45
CA ALA A 243 8.59 -15.72 1.21
C ALA A 243 7.72 -16.96 1.42
N THR A 244 7.89 -17.66 2.54
CA THR A 244 7.11 -18.85 2.88
C THR A 244 5.69 -18.48 3.28
N ALA A 245 5.51 -17.44 4.09
CA ALA A 245 4.18 -16.93 4.45
C ALA A 245 3.36 -16.52 3.21
N ARG A 246 3.97 -15.82 2.27
CA ARG A 246 3.37 -15.41 0.99
C ARG A 246 2.97 -16.61 0.13
N LYS A 247 3.80 -17.66 0.09
CA LYS A 247 3.46 -18.91 -0.61
C LYS A 247 2.25 -19.61 0.03
N LEU A 248 2.28 -19.82 1.35
CA LEU A 248 1.19 -20.46 2.09
C LEU A 248 -0.13 -19.69 1.95
N PHE A 249 -0.06 -18.36 1.91
CA PHE A 249 -1.20 -17.50 1.65
C PHE A 249 -1.82 -17.78 0.26
N GLY A 250 -0.99 -17.86 -0.79
CA GLY A 250 -1.43 -18.24 -2.14
C GLY A 250 -2.07 -19.63 -2.18
N GLU A 251 -1.45 -20.62 -1.54
CA GLU A 251 -1.98 -21.99 -1.45
C GLU A 251 -3.35 -22.01 -0.75
N THR A 252 -3.53 -21.20 0.30
CA THR A 252 -4.75 -21.16 1.13
C THR A 252 -5.92 -20.46 0.44
N PHE A 253 -5.68 -19.33 -0.23
CA PHE A 253 -6.76 -18.48 -0.76
C PHE A 253 -6.92 -18.52 -2.28
N LEU A 254 -5.85 -18.83 -3.02
CA LEU A 254 -5.79 -18.68 -4.48
C LEU A 254 -5.59 -20.02 -5.20
N GLY A 255 -5.11 -21.05 -4.49
CA GLY A 255 -4.78 -22.36 -5.05
C GLY A 255 -3.51 -22.36 -5.90
N THR A 256 -2.57 -21.45 -5.62
CA THR A 256 -1.31 -21.24 -6.36
C THR A 256 -0.09 -21.49 -5.50
#